data_AF-A0A835AP99-F1
#
_entry.id   AF-A0A835AP99-F1
#
_cell.length_a   1.000
_cell.length_b   1.000
_cell.length_c   1.000
_cell.angle_alpha   90.00
_cell.angle_beta   90.00
_cell.angle_gamma   90.00
#
_symmetry.space_group_name_H-M   'P 1'
#
loop_
_entity.id
_entity.type
_entity.pdbx_description
1 polymer ?
#
loop_
_entity_poly.entity_id
_entity_poly.type
_entity_poly.pdbx_seq_one_letter_code
_entity_poly.pdbx_strand_id
1 'polypeptide(L)'
;MVIAAPPAEKLKVMQEAFNAAVAPDPTGCPTIDKSFCETFSKIQEVYKKVSTLIRVAPQAKRVEMTVVANNQKYVMDTAINDAYATGDKKKIAGILAAYRKAADAAIAAAPAETLKVMEEAFKAATVHPDA
;
A
#
# COMPACT_ATOMS: atom_id res chain seq x y z
N MET A 1 13.86 4.89 13.52
CA MET A 1 13.28 5.73 12.46
C MET A 1 13.07 7.18 12.91
N VAL A 2 12.34 7.46 13.98
CA VAL A 2 12.09 8.84 14.47
C VAL A 2 13.39 9.63 14.75
N ILE A 3 14.38 9.02 15.40
CA ILE A 3 15.65 9.70 15.76
C ILE A 3 16.45 10.12 14.52
N ALA A 4 16.37 9.34 13.44
CA ALA A 4 17.10 9.58 12.19
C ALA A 4 16.36 10.50 11.21
N ALA A 5 15.09 10.84 11.47
CA ALA A 5 14.32 11.73 10.61
C ALA A 5 14.79 13.20 10.74
N PRO A 6 14.74 13.99 9.66
CA PRO A 6 14.97 15.43 9.72
C PRO A 6 14.06 16.09 10.78
N PRO A 7 14.50 17.18 11.47
CA PRO A 7 13.72 17.79 12.53
C PRO A 7 12.26 18.10 12.17
N ALA A 8 12.01 18.58 10.95
CA ALA A 8 10.66 18.89 10.46
C ALA A 8 9.75 17.66 10.29
N GLU A 9 10.33 16.47 10.05
CA GLU A 9 9.60 15.23 9.79
C GLU A 9 9.43 14.37 11.05
N LYS A 10 10.11 14.68 12.15
CA LYS A 10 10.12 13.84 13.36
C LYS A 10 8.72 13.58 13.93
N LEU A 11 7.88 14.61 13.99
CA LEU A 11 6.51 14.47 14.49
C LEU A 11 5.66 13.57 13.58
N LYS A 12 5.78 13.75 12.27
CA LYS A 12 5.08 12.93 11.28
C LYS A 12 5.52 11.46 11.39
N VAL A 13 6.82 11.18 11.40
CA VAL A 13 7.36 9.81 11.51
C VAL A 13 6.97 9.17 12.86
N MET A 14 6.88 9.96 13.93
CA MET A 14 6.39 9.48 15.22
C MET A 14 4.91 9.10 15.15
N GLN A 15 4.06 9.93 14.55
CA GLN A 15 2.65 9.63 14.34
C GLN A 15 2.44 8.37 13.47
N GLU A 16 3.16 8.27 12.35
CA GLU A 16 3.10 7.10 11.47
C GLU A 16 3.49 5.81 12.21
N ALA A 17 4.50 5.87 13.08
CA ALA A 17 4.91 4.72 13.89
C ALA A 17 3.82 4.29 14.89
N PHE A 18 3.11 5.23 15.51
CA PHE A 18 1.98 4.90 16.39
C PHE A 18 0.79 4.33 15.60
N ASN A 19 0.48 4.90 14.44
CA ASN A 19 -0.61 4.41 13.60
C ASN A 19 -0.33 2.99 13.09
N ALA A 20 0.93 2.70 12.73
CA ALA A 20 1.35 1.36 12.35
C ALA A 20 1.25 0.35 13.50
N ALA A 21 1.48 0.77 14.76
CA ALA A 21 1.43 -0.12 15.92
C ALA A 21 0.01 -0.61 16.27
N VAL A 22 -1.03 0.11 15.83
CA VAL A 22 -2.44 -0.28 16.06
C VAL A 22 -3.07 -0.96 14.85
N ALA A 23 -2.45 -0.86 13.67
CA ALA A 23 -2.90 -1.57 12.48
C ALA A 23 -2.63 -3.08 12.60
N PRO A 24 -3.42 -3.95 11.94
CA PRO A 24 -3.20 -5.38 12.01
C PRO A 24 -1.83 -5.78 11.42
N ASP A 25 -1.11 -6.65 12.12
CA ASP A 25 0.17 -7.20 11.63
C ASP A 25 -0.11 -8.25 10.52
N PRO A 26 0.36 -8.05 9.28
CA PRO A 26 0.16 -9.00 8.20
C PRO A 26 0.69 -10.42 8.47
N THR A 27 1.64 -10.60 9.40
CA THR A 27 2.12 -11.93 9.82
C THR A 27 1.06 -12.73 10.59
N GLY A 28 0.07 -12.05 11.17
CA GLY A 28 -1.09 -12.66 11.82
C GLY A 28 -2.19 -13.10 10.84
N CYS A 29 -2.05 -12.88 9.53
CA CYS A 29 -3.04 -13.36 8.58
C CYS A 29 -3.02 -14.89 8.47
N PRO A 30 -4.20 -15.56 8.44
CA PRO A 30 -5.54 -14.99 8.21
C PRO A 30 -6.39 -14.73 9.48
N THR A 31 -5.82 -14.71 10.69
CA THR A 31 -6.60 -14.83 11.94
C THR A 31 -7.02 -13.51 12.61
N ILE A 32 -6.51 -12.35 12.15
CA ILE A 32 -6.74 -11.04 12.80
C ILE A 32 -7.99 -10.31 12.27
N ASP A 33 -8.01 -9.97 10.99
CA ASP A 33 -9.04 -9.21 10.31
C ASP A 33 -9.14 -9.76 8.89
N LYS A 34 -10.28 -10.38 8.58
CA LYS A 34 -10.48 -11.06 7.30
C LYS A 34 -10.38 -10.08 6.12
N SER A 35 -10.96 -8.88 6.25
CA SER A 35 -10.97 -7.88 5.17
C SER A 35 -9.56 -7.34 4.92
N PHE A 36 -8.81 -7.09 5.98
CA PHE A 36 -7.40 -6.75 5.90
C PHE A 36 -6.59 -7.85 5.22
N CYS A 37 -6.72 -9.09 5.66
CA CYS A 37 -5.95 -10.20 5.12
C CYS A 37 -6.26 -10.50 3.64
N GLU A 38 -7.52 -10.39 3.23
CA GLU A 38 -7.91 -10.47 1.81
C GLU A 38 -7.27 -9.35 0.98
N THR A 39 -7.31 -8.12 1.50
CA THR A 39 -6.74 -6.94 0.83
C THR A 39 -5.22 -7.06 0.72
N PHE A 40 -4.56 -7.43 1.81
CA PHE A 40 -3.11 -7.65 1.88
C PHE A 40 -2.65 -8.75 0.91
N SER A 41 -3.37 -9.87 0.83
CA SER A 41 -3.06 -10.97 -0.10
C SER A 41 -3.05 -10.51 -1.56
N LYS A 42 -4.06 -9.72 -1.98
CA LYS A 42 -4.12 -9.16 -3.34
C LYS A 42 -2.99 -8.16 -3.60
N ILE A 43 -2.72 -7.29 -2.63
CA ILE A 43 -1.59 -6.35 -2.71
C ILE A 43 -0.26 -7.12 -2.88
N GLN A 44 -0.04 -8.19 -2.12
CA GLN A 44 1.16 -9.03 -2.28
C GLN A 44 1.26 -9.63 -3.69
N GLU A 45 0.15 -10.03 -4.30
CA GLU A 45 0.14 -10.52 -5.68
C GLU A 45 0.57 -9.42 -6.67
N VAL A 46 0.06 -8.20 -6.51
CA VAL A 46 0.48 -7.05 -7.32
C VAL A 46 1.99 -6.83 -7.19
N TYR A 47 2.54 -6.79 -5.97
CA TYR A 47 3.98 -6.59 -5.77
C TYR A 47 4.83 -7.76 -6.30
N LYS A 48 4.32 -9.00 -6.31
CA LYS A 48 5.00 -10.13 -6.97
C LYS A 48 5.09 -9.92 -8.48
N LYS A 49 4.01 -9.46 -9.12
CA LYS A 49 4.00 -9.12 -10.56
C LYS A 49 4.94 -7.95 -10.86
N VAL A 50 4.89 -6.89 -10.08
CA VAL A 50 5.78 -5.71 -10.22
C VAL A 50 7.24 -6.09 -10.01
N SER A 51 7.56 -6.89 -9.00
CA SER A 51 8.93 -7.39 -8.76
C SER A 51 9.45 -8.21 -9.95
N THR A 52 8.60 -9.06 -10.53
CA THR A 52 8.94 -9.82 -11.74
C THR A 52 9.22 -8.89 -12.92
N LEU A 53 8.38 -7.86 -13.10
CA LEU A 53 8.54 -6.85 -14.15
C LEU A 53 9.85 -6.06 -13.98
N ILE A 54 10.18 -5.60 -12.76
CA ILE A 54 11.43 -4.91 -12.45
C ILE A 54 12.64 -5.80 -12.76
N ARG A 55 12.58 -7.09 -12.42
CA ARG A 55 13.68 -8.03 -12.63
C ARG A 55 14.03 -8.22 -14.12
N VAL A 56 13.03 -8.20 -15.00
CA VAL A 56 13.23 -8.39 -16.45
C VAL A 56 13.46 -7.07 -17.20
N ALA A 57 13.20 -5.92 -16.57
CA ALA A 57 13.40 -4.62 -17.18
C ALA A 57 14.90 -4.32 -17.43
N PRO A 58 15.21 -3.44 -18.42
CA PRO A 58 16.55 -2.90 -18.61
C PRO A 58 17.10 -2.28 -17.33
N GLN A 59 18.39 -2.47 -17.05
CA GLN A 59 19.02 -2.01 -15.81
C GLN A 59 18.77 -0.52 -15.53
N ALA A 60 18.82 0.32 -16.57
CA ALA A 60 18.57 1.75 -16.49
C ALA A 60 17.17 2.11 -15.95
N LYS A 61 16.16 1.24 -16.13
CA LYS A 61 14.77 1.48 -15.70
C LYS A 61 14.43 0.85 -14.34
N ARG A 62 15.24 -0.09 -13.84
CA ARG A 62 14.91 -0.83 -12.61
C ARG A 62 14.82 0.08 -11.39
N VAL A 63 15.72 1.05 -11.29
CA VAL A 63 15.76 1.98 -10.15
C VAL A 63 14.49 2.81 -10.11
N GLU A 64 14.11 3.42 -11.24
CA GLU A 64 12.88 4.22 -11.37
C GLU A 64 11.64 3.40 -11.01
N MET A 65 11.50 2.20 -11.59
CA MET A 65 10.37 1.32 -11.31
C MET A 65 10.30 0.87 -9.85
N THR A 66 11.46 0.65 -9.21
CA THR A 66 11.56 0.32 -7.79
C THR A 66 11.13 1.50 -6.92
N VAL A 67 11.53 2.73 -7.28
CA VAL A 67 11.12 3.95 -6.58
C VAL A 67 9.61 4.14 -6.67
N VAL A 68 9.01 3.98 -7.86
CA VAL A 68 7.55 4.07 -8.04
C VAL A 68 6.83 3.04 -7.15
N ALA A 69 7.27 1.78 -7.18
CA ALA A 69 6.65 0.72 -6.38
C ALA A 69 6.76 0.99 -4.87
N ASN A 70 7.93 1.42 -4.39
CA ASN A 70 8.14 1.72 -2.97
C ASN A 70 7.34 2.95 -2.50
N ASN A 71 7.23 3.98 -3.34
CA ASN A 71 6.42 5.16 -3.04
C ASN A 71 4.94 4.79 -2.89
N GLN A 72 4.41 3.97 -3.81
CA GLN A 72 3.03 3.50 -3.69
C GLN A 72 2.82 2.62 -2.47
N LYS A 73 3.81 1.79 -2.11
CA LYS A 73 3.76 0.99 -0.89
C LYS A 73 3.67 1.86 0.35
N TYR A 74 4.55 2.85 0.47
CA TYR A 74 4.56 3.76 1.61
C TYR A 74 3.23 4.52 1.74
N VAL A 75 2.74 5.09 0.64
CA VAL A 75 1.47 5.82 0.63
C VAL A 75 0.29 4.94 1.04
N MET A 76 0.24 3.70 0.53
CA MET A 76 -0.79 2.72 0.89
C MET A 76 -0.71 2.29 2.35
N ASP A 77 0.48 1.93 2.83
CA ASP A 77 0.68 1.52 4.22
C ASP A 77 0.24 2.65 5.16
N THR A 78 0.63 3.90 4.88
CA THR A 78 0.19 5.07 5.66
C THR A 78 -1.33 5.24 5.62
N ALA A 79 -1.97 5.17 4.46
CA ALA A 79 -3.43 5.33 4.35
C ALA A 79 -4.21 4.26 5.13
N ILE A 80 -3.76 3.00 5.07
CA ILE A 80 -4.37 1.90 5.83
C ILE A 80 -4.14 2.10 7.33
N ASN A 81 -2.90 2.40 7.74
CA ASN A 81 -2.56 2.61 9.15
C ASN A 81 -3.32 3.80 9.75
N ASP A 82 -3.45 4.89 9.01
CA ASP A 82 -4.21 6.07 9.43
C ASP A 82 -5.70 5.74 9.58
N ALA A 83 -6.27 4.90 8.71
CA ALA A 83 -7.65 4.45 8.85
C ALA A 83 -7.82 3.61 10.13
N TYR A 84 -6.92 2.67 10.40
CA TYR A 84 -6.96 1.86 11.63
C TYR A 84 -6.78 2.71 12.89
N ALA A 85 -5.90 3.71 12.86
CA ALA A 85 -5.68 4.62 13.98
C ALA A 85 -6.91 5.44 14.36
N THR A 86 -7.85 5.65 13.42
CA THR A 86 -9.12 6.32 13.76
C THR A 86 -10.08 5.45 14.57
N GLY A 87 -9.94 4.12 14.51
CA GLY A 87 -10.93 3.18 15.04
C GLY A 87 -12.29 3.19 14.33
N ASP A 88 -12.48 4.00 13.29
CA ASP A 88 -13.72 4.08 12.53
C ASP A 88 -13.81 2.91 11.55
N LYS A 89 -14.70 1.96 11.88
CA LYS A 89 -14.95 0.76 11.08
C LYS A 89 -15.39 1.09 9.64
N LYS A 90 -16.12 2.18 9.41
CA LYS A 90 -16.54 2.58 8.06
C LYS A 90 -15.35 3.08 7.26
N LYS A 91 -14.50 3.91 7.86
CA LYS A 91 -13.28 4.40 7.21
C LYS A 91 -12.31 3.27 6.89
N ILE A 92 -12.12 2.33 7.82
CA ILE A 92 -11.31 1.13 7.61
C ILE A 92 -11.88 0.29 6.45
N ALA A 93 -13.18 0.01 6.46
CA ALA A 93 -13.81 -0.77 5.40
C ALA A 93 -13.70 -0.07 4.03
N GLY A 94 -13.90 1.25 3.98
CA GLY A 94 -13.77 2.06 2.76
C GLY A 94 -12.36 1.99 2.18
N ILE A 95 -11.33 2.22 3.01
CA ILE A 95 -9.95 2.22 2.51
C ILE A 95 -9.51 0.83 2.04
N LEU A 96 -9.88 -0.23 2.78
CA LEU A 96 -9.58 -1.60 2.38
C LEU A 96 -10.29 -1.97 1.08
N ALA A 97 -11.56 -1.57 0.92
CA ALA A 97 -12.31 -1.80 -0.30
C ALA A 97 -11.68 -1.07 -1.51
N ALA A 98 -11.26 0.18 -1.33
CA ALA A 98 -10.59 0.96 -2.36
C ALA A 98 -9.28 0.30 -2.81
N TYR A 99 -8.41 -0.09 -1.86
CA TYR A 99 -7.15 -0.77 -2.17
C TYR A 99 -7.34 -2.17 -2.75
N ARG A 100 -8.36 -2.90 -2.28
CA ARG A 100 -8.73 -4.20 -2.87
C ARG A 100 -9.12 -4.06 -4.34
N LYS A 101 -9.98 -3.08 -4.67
CA LYS A 101 -10.38 -2.78 -6.05
C LYS A 101 -9.20 -2.34 -6.91
N ALA A 102 -8.32 -1.50 -6.35
CA ALA A 102 -7.11 -1.06 -7.04
C ALA A 102 -6.15 -2.22 -7.32
N ALA A 103 -5.99 -3.13 -6.35
CA ALA A 103 -5.19 -4.33 -6.52
C ALA A 103 -5.78 -5.27 -7.58
N ASP A 104 -7.10 -5.45 -7.61
CA ASP A 104 -7.78 -6.24 -8.63
C ASP A 104 -7.55 -5.68 -10.05
N ALA A 105 -7.61 -4.36 -10.21
CA ALA A 105 -7.29 -3.70 -11.48
C ALA A 105 -5.85 -3.97 -11.93
N ALA A 106 -4.88 -3.85 -11.01
CA ALA A 106 -3.48 -4.12 -11.30
C ALA A 106 -3.20 -5.62 -11.58
N ILE A 107 -3.91 -6.53 -10.90
CA ILE A 107 -3.82 -7.98 -11.17
C ILE A 107 -4.36 -8.30 -12.56
N ALA A 108 -5.45 -7.67 -12.97
CA ALA A 108 -6.08 -7.90 -14.28
C ALA A 108 -5.31 -7.24 -15.44
N ALA A 109 -4.38 -6.32 -15.16
CA ALA A 109 -3.60 -5.64 -16.17
C ALA A 109 -2.67 -6.60 -16.94
N ALA A 110 -2.35 -6.22 -18.18
CA ALA A 110 -1.30 -6.90 -18.93
C ALA A 110 0.04 -6.82 -18.16
N PRO A 111 0.92 -7.83 -18.23
CA PRO A 111 2.13 -7.88 -17.41
C PRO A 111 3.00 -6.62 -17.48
N ALA A 112 3.15 -6.04 -18.67
CA ALA A 112 3.93 -4.82 -18.92
C ALA A 112 3.28 -3.55 -18.32
N GLU A 113 1.96 -3.55 -18.16
CA GLU A 113 1.17 -2.40 -17.68
C GLU A 113 0.93 -2.44 -16.16
N THR A 114 1.21 -3.58 -15.50
CA THR A 114 0.95 -3.78 -14.06
C THR A 114 1.43 -2.61 -13.20
N LEU A 115 2.66 -2.12 -13.43
CA LEU A 115 3.23 -1.03 -12.61
C LEU A 115 2.46 0.29 -12.80
N LYS A 116 2.11 0.62 -14.05
CA LYS A 116 1.35 1.82 -14.38
C LYS A 116 -0.06 1.76 -13.79
N VAL A 117 -0.74 0.64 -13.96
CA VAL A 117 -2.10 0.45 -13.41
C VAL A 117 -2.07 0.46 -11.88
N MET A 118 -1.06 -0.14 -11.24
CA MET A 118 -0.88 -0.04 -9.79
C MET A 118 -0.71 1.41 -9.36
N GLU A 119 0.16 2.19 -10.00
CA GLU A 119 0.39 3.60 -9.66
C GLU A 119 -0.89 4.44 -9.76
N GLU A 120 -1.60 4.35 -10.87
CA GLU A 120 -2.83 5.11 -11.10
C GLU A 120 -3.96 4.68 -10.14
N ALA A 121 -4.15 3.37 -9.96
CA ALA A 121 -5.23 2.85 -9.12
C ALA A 121 -4.97 3.07 -7.63
N PHE A 122 -3.72 2.94 -7.16
CA PHE A 122 -3.37 3.16 -5.75
C PHE A 122 -3.45 4.65 -5.41
N LYS A 123 -3.09 5.53 -6.35
CA LYS A 123 -3.31 6.98 -6.22
C LYS A 123 -4.81 7.33 -6.20
N ALA A 124 -5.66 6.63 -6.95
CA ALA A 124 -7.10 6.84 -6.87
C ALA A 124 -7.68 6.38 -5.52
N ALA A 125 -7.17 5.27 -4.99
CA ALA A 125 -7.61 4.71 -3.71
C ALA A 125 -7.32 5.62 -2.51
N THR A 126 -6.29 6.47 -2.56
CA THR A 126 -6.02 7.45 -1.50
C THR A 126 -6.93 8.66 -1.51
N VAL A 127 -7.49 9.02 -2.68
CA VAL A 127 -8.27 10.26 -2.88
C VAL A 127 -9.77 10.06 -2.59
N HIS A 128 -10.26 8.82 -2.67
CA HIS A 128 -11.68 8.50 -2.49
C HIS A 128 -11.93 7.42 -1.42
N PRO A 129 -11.96 7.79 -0.13
CA PRO A 129 -12.45 6.91 0.93
C PRO A 129 -13.99 6.77 0.96
N ASP A 130 -14.75 7.60 0.21
CA ASP A 130 -16.22 7.75 0.34
C ASP A 130 -17.05 7.48 -0.94
N ALA A 131 -16.67 6.50 -1.78
CA ALA A 131 -17.52 6.06 -2.90
C ALA A 131 -18.18 4.70 -2.63
#